data_AF-X1DJ57-F1
#
_entry.id   AF-X1DJ57-F1
#
_cell.length_a   1.000
_cell.length_b   1.000
_cell.length_c   1.000
_cell.angle_alpha   90.00
_cell.angle_beta   90.00
_cell.angle_gamma   90.00
#
_symmetry.space_group_name_H-M   'P 1'
#
loop_
_entity.id
_entity.type
_entity.pdbx_description
1 polymer ?
#
loop_
_entity_poly.entity_id
_entity_poly.type
_entity_poly.pdbx_seq_one_letter_code
_entity_poly.pdbx_strand_id
1 'polypeptide(L)'
;ILQRSNTALIFINQIRMKIGVMFGNPETTPGGNALKFYSSLRLDIRKIATLKDGQEAFGNRTRVKVVKNKVAPPFKMGLVSISLIFSGVIWA
;
A
#
# COMPACT_ATOMS: atom_id res chain seq x y z
N ILE A 1 -24.96 -0.41 -4.55
CA ILE A 1 -25.19 0.75 -3.65
C ILE A 1 -23.98 1.68 -3.68
N LEU A 2 -22.77 1.23 -3.33
CA LEU A 2 -21.54 2.06 -3.36
C LEU A 2 -21.25 2.77 -4.70
N GLN A 3 -21.44 2.09 -5.85
CA GLN A 3 -21.27 2.73 -7.17
C GLN A 3 -22.30 3.83 -7.42
N ARG A 4 -23.53 3.68 -6.87
CA ARG A 4 -24.63 4.64 -7.09
C ARG A 4 -24.47 5.89 -6.22
N SER A 5 -23.81 5.77 -5.06
CA SER A 5 -23.58 6.88 -4.13
C SER A 5 -22.27 7.65 -4.41
N ASN A 6 -21.55 7.30 -5.49
CA ASN A 6 -20.26 7.89 -5.87
C ASN A 6 -19.27 8.00 -4.69
N THR A 7 -19.28 7.00 -3.80
CA THR A 7 -18.48 7.00 -2.57
C THR A 7 -17.26 6.10 -2.74
N ALA A 8 -16.08 6.63 -2.44
CA ALA A 8 -14.85 5.84 -2.37
C ALA A 8 -14.76 5.15 -1.01
N LEU A 9 -14.50 3.85 -1.01
CA LEU A 9 -14.34 3.07 0.21
C LEU A 9 -12.93 2.50 0.29
N ILE A 10 -12.21 2.86 1.34
CA ILE A 10 -10.80 2.55 1.54
C ILE A 10 -10.69 1.55 2.70
N PHE A 11 -10.09 0.40 2.43
CA PHE A 11 -9.75 -0.59 3.45
C PHE A 11 -8.25 -0.53 3.75
N ILE A 12 -7.90 -0.38 5.01
CA ILE A 12 -6.52 -0.50 5.48
C ILE A 12 -6.34 -1.91 6.05
N ASN A 13 -5.45 -2.68 5.43
CA ASN A 13 -5.14 -4.03 5.87
C ASN A 13 -3.71 -4.12 6.37
N GLN A 14 -3.51 -4.92 7.41
CA GLN A 14 -2.20 -5.29 7.89
C GLN A 14 -1.73 -6.57 7.18
N ILE A 15 -0.41 -6.73 7.07
CA ILE A 15 0.20 -7.98 6.60
C ILE A 15 0.34 -8.91 7.81
N ARG A 16 0.07 -10.19 7.59
CA ARG A 16 0.28 -11.29 8.54
C ARG A 16 1.07 -12.39 7.85
N MET A 17 1.78 -13.20 8.64
CA MET A 17 2.45 -14.39 8.14
C MET A 17 1.53 -15.60 8.29
N LYS A 18 1.35 -16.37 7.22
CA LYS A 18 0.62 -17.63 7.30
C LYS A 18 1.58 -18.74 7.72
N ILE A 19 1.32 -19.36 8.87
CA ILE A 19 2.07 -20.53 9.34
C ILE A 19 1.70 -21.73 8.45
N GLY A 20 2.71 -22.49 7.99
CA GLY A 20 2.50 -23.72 7.22
C GLY A 20 2.46 -23.57 5.69
N VAL A 21 2.97 -22.48 5.12
CA VAL A 21 3.14 -22.35 3.66
C VAL A 21 4.44 -23.01 3.23
N MET A 22 4.36 -24.10 2.48
CA MET A 22 5.54 -24.85 1.99
C MET A 22 6.14 -24.27 0.69
N PHE A 23 5.37 -23.46 -0.06
CA PHE A 23 5.83 -22.79 -1.30
C PHE A 23 5.08 -21.46 -1.53
N GLY A 24 5.80 -20.41 -1.94
CA GLY A 24 5.24 -19.09 -2.31
C GLY A 24 5.48 -17.98 -1.27
N ASN A 25 4.88 -16.79 -1.50
CA ASN A 25 5.00 -15.65 -0.59
C ASN A 25 4.16 -15.90 0.69
N PRO A 26 4.76 -15.96 1.91
CA PRO A 26 4.05 -16.24 3.16
C PRO A 26 3.20 -15.07 3.66
N GLU A 27 3.24 -13.92 2.99
CA GLU A 27 2.45 -12.73 3.31
C GLU A 27 0.96 -12.94 2.95
N THR A 28 0.10 -12.85 3.97
CA THR A 28 -1.35 -12.87 3.80
C THR A 28 -1.99 -11.64 4.44
N THR A 29 -3.07 -11.14 3.83
CA THR A 29 -3.94 -10.12 4.44
C THR A 29 -5.09 -10.81 5.15
N PRO A 30 -5.50 -10.36 6.34
CA PRO A 30 -6.70 -10.85 7.01
C PRO A 30 -7.97 -10.48 6.22
N GLY A 31 -9.11 -11.09 6.54
CA GLY A 31 -10.39 -10.81 5.86
C GLY A 31 -10.67 -11.69 4.63
N GLY A 32 -10.00 -12.84 4.52
CA GLY A 32 -10.27 -13.82 3.47
C GLY A 32 -9.91 -13.35 2.05
N ASN A 33 -10.56 -13.92 1.04
CA ASN A 33 -10.26 -13.64 -0.36
C ASN A 33 -11.23 -12.65 -1.03
N ALA A 34 -12.40 -12.38 -0.44
CA ALA A 34 -13.43 -11.53 -1.05
C ALA A 34 -12.90 -10.14 -1.43
N LEU A 35 -12.19 -9.49 -0.51
CA LEU A 35 -11.63 -8.16 -0.76
C LEU A 35 -10.62 -8.15 -1.92
N LYS A 36 -9.90 -9.25 -2.14
CA LYS A 36 -8.98 -9.38 -3.28
C LYS A 36 -9.72 -9.34 -4.62
N PHE A 37 -10.97 -9.80 -4.69
CA PHE A 37 -11.78 -9.80 -5.91
C PHE A 37 -12.59 -8.51 -6.08
N TYR A 38 -13.23 -8.04 -5.01
CA TYR A 38 -14.11 -6.85 -5.04
C TYR A 38 -13.35 -5.52 -5.15
N SER A 39 -12.10 -5.45 -4.70
CA SER A 39 -11.28 -4.23 -4.85
C SER A 39 -10.98 -3.89 -6.32
N SER A 40 -11.18 -2.62 -6.68
CA SER A 40 -10.78 -2.04 -7.98
C SER A 40 -9.30 -1.70 -8.02
N LEU A 41 -8.74 -1.25 -6.89
CA LEU A 41 -7.33 -0.91 -6.71
C LEU A 41 -6.78 -1.62 -5.48
N ARG A 42 -5.56 -2.15 -5.58
CA ARG A 42 -4.79 -2.65 -4.42
C ARG A 42 -3.40 -2.05 -4.43
N LEU A 43 -3.08 -1.36 -3.35
CA LEU A 43 -1.79 -0.72 -3.12
C LEU A 43 -1.06 -1.50 -2.02
N ASP A 44 0.18 -1.90 -2.31
CA ASP A 44 1.11 -2.42 -1.30
C ASP A 44 2.07 -1.29 -0.93
N ILE A 45 2.04 -0.89 0.33
CA ILE A 45 2.82 0.23 0.87
C ILE A 45 3.88 -0.37 1.79
N ARG A 46 5.16 -0.15 1.44
CA ARG A 46 6.29 -0.63 2.25
C ARG A 46 7.26 0.51 2.53
N LYS A 47 7.69 0.64 3.78
CA LYS A 47 8.76 1.56 4.16
C LYS A 47 10.09 1.05 3.60
N ILE A 48 10.84 1.90 2.89
CA ILE A 48 12.17 1.58 2.37
C ILE A 48 13.24 2.01 3.37
N ALA A 49 13.25 3.28 3.73
CA ALA A 49 14.30 3.86 4.57
C ALA A 49 13.73 4.98 5.44
N THR A 50 14.28 5.14 6.63
CA THR A 50 14.07 6.35 7.45
C THR A 50 15.01 7.42 6.93
N LEU A 51 14.48 8.58 6.54
CA LEU A 51 15.26 9.75 6.22
C LEU A 51 15.68 10.41 7.54
N LYS A 52 16.99 10.55 7.74
CA LYS A 52 17.60 11.19 8.90
C LYS A 52 18.44 12.36 8.41
N ASP A 53 18.38 13.47 9.14
CA ASP A 53 19.29 14.59 8.99
C ASP A 53 20.05 14.75 10.31
N GLY A 54 21.34 14.39 10.31
CA GLY A 54 22.12 14.26 11.54
C GLY A 54 21.57 13.22 12.52
N GLN A 55 21.19 13.66 13.73
CA GLN A 55 20.58 12.82 14.77
C GLN A 55 19.04 12.81 14.74
N GLU A 56 18.41 13.71 13.98
CA GLU A 56 16.95 13.82 13.95
C GLU A 56 16.38 13.03 12.75
N ALA A 57 15.38 12.20 13.04
CA ALA A 57 14.67 11.45 12.01
C ALA A 57 13.54 12.32 11.43
N PHE A 58 13.74 12.86 10.22
CA PHE A 58 12.80 13.80 9.59
C PHE A 58 11.68 13.10 8.77
N GLY A 59 11.81 11.82 8.40
CA GLY A 59 10.74 11.17 7.63
C GLY A 59 10.99 9.72 7.24
N ASN A 60 10.06 9.14 6.47
CA ASN A 60 10.13 7.73 6.06
C ASN A 60 9.90 7.60 4.54
N ARG A 61 10.96 7.36 3.77
CA ARG A 61 10.82 7.03 2.36
C ARG A 61 10.04 5.74 2.21
N THR A 62 8.88 5.83 1.58
CA THR A 62 7.93 4.73 1.41
C THR A 62 7.83 4.39 -0.06
N ARG A 63 7.58 3.13 -0.40
CA ARG A 63 7.31 2.69 -1.77
C ARG A 63 5.87 2.24 -1.84
N VAL A 64 5.17 2.70 -2.88
CA VAL A 64 3.80 2.27 -3.15
C VAL A 64 3.79 1.46 -4.45
N LYS A 65 3.50 0.16 -4.36
CA LYS A 65 3.36 -0.71 -5.52
C LYS A 65 1.88 -0.94 -5.79
N VAL A 66 1.45 -0.67 -7.02
CA VAL A 66 0.10 -1.01 -7.47
C VAL A 66 0.08 -2.50 -7.83
N VAL A 67 -0.51 -3.33 -6.95
CA VAL A 67 -0.59 -4.79 -7.13
C VAL A 67 -1.80 -5.18 -7.99
N LYS A 68 -2.88 -4.40 -7.92
CA LYS A 68 -4.08 -4.61 -8.74
C LYS A 68 -4.61 -3.28 -9.21
N ASN A 69 -4.94 -3.20 -10.49
CA ASN A 69 -5.62 -2.07 -11.09
C ASN A 69 -6.65 -2.57 -12.10
N LYS A 70 -7.93 -2.22 -11.90
CA LYS A 70 -9.02 -2.52 -12.84
C LYS A 70 -9.38 -1.36 -13.78
N VAL A 71 -8.77 -0.19 -13.59
CA VAL A 71 -9.14 1.06 -14.29
C VAL A 71 -8.10 1.43 -15.34
N ALA A 72 -6.84 1.07 -15.12
CA ALA A 72 -5.72 1.38 -16.01
C ALA A 72 -4.71 0.21 -16.02
N PRO A 73 -3.79 0.16 -17.01
CA PRO A 73 -2.80 -0.90 -17.10
C PRO A 73 -2.03 -1.08 -15.77
N PRO A 74 -1.98 -2.30 -15.23
CA PRO A 74 -1.27 -2.58 -13.98
C PRO A 74 0.26 -2.47 -14.15
N PHE A 75 0.98 -2.46 -13.03
CA PHE A 75 2.46 -2.49 -12.93
C PHE A 75 3.24 -1.18 -13.13
N LYS A 76 2.60 -0.01 -13.19
CA LYS A 76 3.34 1.25 -12.97
C LYS A 76 3.84 1.30 -11.51
N MET A 77 5.16 1.25 -11.32
CA MET A 77 5.78 1.41 -10.00
C MET A 77 5.98 2.90 -9.73
N GLY A 78 5.11 3.49 -8.90
CA GLY A 78 5.29 4.86 -8.41
C GLY A 78 6.15 4.84 -7.16
N LEU A 79 7.32 5.47 -7.21
CA LEU A 79 8.17 5.62 -6.03
C LEU A 79 7.79 6.94 -5.35
N VAL A 80 6.82 6.87 -4.41
CA VAL A 80 6.29 8.06 -3.72
C VAL A 80 7.02 8.26 -2.39
N SER A 81 7.92 9.25 -2.31
CA SER A 81 8.61 9.59 -1.06
C SER A 81 7.67 10.35 -0.12
N ILE A 82 7.30 9.74 1.02
CA ILE A 82 6.46 10.38 2.04
C ILE A 82 7.33 10.83 3.21
N SER A 83 7.61 12.14 3.31
CA SER A 83 8.27 12.72 4.49
C SER A 83 7.23 13.01 5.57
N LEU A 84 7.17 12.15 6.58
CA LEU A 84 6.33 12.37 7.77
C LEU A 84 7.12 13.22 8.78
N ILE A 85 7.19 14.53 8.56
CA ILE A 85 7.25 15.63 9.55
C ILE A 85 6.99 16.93 8.75
N PHE A 86 5.84 17.56 9.01
CA PHE A 86 5.39 18.91 8.62
C PHE A 86 5.15 19.34 7.16
N SER A 87 5.29 18.49 6.14
CA SER A 87 4.81 18.82 4.80
C SER A 87 4.15 17.61 4.16
N GLY A 88 2.95 17.83 3.61
CA GLY A 88 2.20 16.82 2.88
C GLY A 88 3.04 16.15 1.79
N VAL A 89 2.54 14.99 1.32
CA VAL A 89 3.12 14.16 0.25
C VAL A 89 3.87 15.04 -0.77
N ILE A 90 5.20 14.94 -0.78
CA ILE A 90 6.02 15.67 -1.73
C ILE A 90 5.88 14.95 -3.08
N TRP A 91 5.16 15.57 -4.00
CA TRP A 91 5.09 15.13 -5.39
C TRP A 91 6.42 15.50 -6.05
N ALA A 92 7.19 14.50 -6.44
CA ALA A 92 8.38 14.64 -7.27
C ALA A 92 8.09 14.07 -8.66
#